data_AF-A0A7J0BUE7-F1
#
_entry.id   AF-A0A7J0BUE7-F1
#
_cell.length_a   1.000
_cell.length_b   1.000
_cell.length_c   1.000
_cell.angle_alpha   90.00
_cell.angle_beta   90.00
_cell.angle_gamma   90.00
#
_symmetry.space_group_name_H-M   'P 1'
#
loop_
_entity.id
_entity.type
_entity.pdbx_description
1 polymer ?
#
loop_
_entity_poly.entity_id
_entity_poly.type
_entity_poly.pdbx_seq_one_letter_code
_entity_poly.pdbx_strand_id
1 'polypeptide(L)'
;MAGTRLFADVPMKPLPEVALEDGFQKVTSALRQSGTFSIPVRTGEGHLAGLSVRSLLDALDDRLSAVPAEVCSHVVRVRSSDLVDSFFSPEAFKADQVYVIEGEEGTLGFITAVELMSWVLRGITGLARDVADAARHVVLGASQTVYQAHKSLFESQRQTILVVDDAMRPVGMFNDKDISVLIEKGCDVWNTLLGEVAGPVVQIGGGVPLEQVCVRFMTSALECMVVTGEDGRAEGLLWRDAVMPELFGRVGAGVSDFPPCGSAEEGQKALQADFLERLLSCSFKSGIVGTDEYLNIIYFNSAARSLLGCTEKLSLGSQVWVITEACNISRDELTNALNGVRDGGEQTINSWRMEGGVKHFLQCRVNRVPSAKHLAGYVISIQDVTSQRNAEAAILKLAYYDRLTQLPNRLLFEERLQQEVRRCRRSRSKFAIMMVDLDGFKKVNDGLGHLLGDELLRQVGARLGENVRDSDTVARFGGDEFVFLLPEVEDYAAALRIATKVQQVVSAPYDLSGTEVTVFGSVGIAVYPDDSADTEALLQLADERMFINKRTGELVMVPLPG
;
A
#
# COMPACT_ATOMS: atom_id res chain seq x y z
N MET A 1 11.62 -2.78 -49.05
CA MET A 1 13.09 -2.96 -48.98
C MET A 1 13.81 -1.93 -48.08
N ALA A 2 13.12 -1.23 -47.16
CA ALA A 2 13.77 -0.32 -46.19
C ALA A 2 13.80 -0.87 -44.75
N GLY A 3 12.90 -1.79 -44.39
CA GLY A 3 12.83 -2.40 -43.04
C GLY A 3 13.99 -3.35 -42.69
N THR A 4 14.64 -3.95 -43.69
CA THR A 4 15.79 -4.85 -43.50
C THR A 4 17.09 -4.14 -43.11
N ARG A 5 17.12 -2.79 -43.14
CA ARG A 5 18.33 -2.00 -42.86
C ARG A 5 18.48 -1.51 -41.43
N LEU A 6 17.41 -1.41 -40.63
CA LEU A 6 17.56 -0.94 -39.24
C LEU A 6 18.38 -1.95 -38.43
N PHE A 7 18.05 -3.23 -38.52
CA PHE A 7 18.71 -4.28 -37.73
C PHE A 7 20.01 -4.81 -38.34
N ALA A 8 20.40 -4.31 -39.53
CA ALA A 8 21.69 -4.62 -40.14
C ALA A 8 22.87 -4.04 -39.34
N ASP A 9 22.64 -2.93 -38.62
CA ASP A 9 23.65 -2.21 -37.84
C ASP A 9 23.51 -2.43 -36.31
N VAL A 10 22.77 -3.47 -35.90
CA VAL A 10 22.70 -3.87 -34.49
C VAL A 10 24.09 -4.28 -34.03
N PRO A 11 24.63 -3.71 -32.93
CA PRO A 11 25.97 -4.01 -32.45
C PRO A 11 26.00 -5.42 -31.85
N MET A 12 26.20 -6.43 -32.70
CA MET A 12 26.32 -7.82 -32.29
C MET A 12 27.70 -8.08 -31.71
N LYS A 13 27.76 -8.91 -30.67
CA LYS A 13 29.02 -9.37 -30.08
C LYS A 13 29.39 -10.73 -30.66
N PRO A 14 30.69 -11.02 -30.82
CA PRO A 14 31.14 -12.33 -31.27
C PRO A 14 30.74 -13.38 -30.22
N LEU A 15 30.34 -14.57 -30.68
CA LEU A 15 30.05 -15.69 -29.78
C LEU A 15 31.30 -16.03 -28.95
N PRO A 16 31.21 -16.04 -27.61
CA PRO A 16 32.33 -16.44 -26.78
C PRO A 16 32.63 -17.93 -26.97
N GLU A 17 33.92 -18.27 -27.09
CA GLU A 17 34.40 -19.66 -27.13
C GLU A 17 34.54 -20.22 -25.71
N VAL A 18 33.44 -20.26 -24.96
CA VAL A 18 33.42 -20.74 -23.57
C VAL A 18 32.39 -21.84 -23.39
N ALA A 19 32.82 -22.98 -22.85
CA ALA A 19 31.96 -24.08 -22.44
C ALA A 19 31.63 -24.00 -20.94
N LEU A 20 30.51 -24.57 -20.52
CA LEU A 20 30.18 -24.72 -19.09
C LEU A 20 31.24 -25.54 -18.33
N GLU A 21 31.91 -26.44 -19.04
CA GLU A 21 32.99 -27.31 -18.52
C GLU A 21 34.32 -26.58 -18.31
N ASP A 22 34.50 -25.38 -18.86
CA ASP A 22 35.73 -24.58 -18.74
C ASP A 22 35.97 -24.02 -17.33
N GLY A 23 35.01 -24.19 -16.42
CA GLY A 23 35.09 -23.78 -15.02
C GLY A 23 34.77 -22.31 -14.77
N PHE A 24 34.43 -21.99 -13.51
CA PHE A 24 33.89 -20.70 -13.09
C PHE A 24 34.77 -19.49 -13.46
N GLN A 25 36.11 -19.64 -13.39
CA GLN A 25 37.04 -18.55 -13.70
C GLN A 25 37.00 -18.12 -15.16
N LYS A 26 36.96 -19.06 -16.12
CA LYS A 26 36.89 -18.72 -17.55
C LYS A 26 35.54 -18.10 -17.91
N VAL A 27 34.46 -18.61 -17.35
CA VAL A 27 33.09 -18.08 -17.54
C VAL A 27 32.96 -16.64 -17.03
N THR A 28 33.46 -16.38 -15.82
CA THR A 28 33.43 -15.03 -15.24
C THR A 28 34.36 -14.05 -15.96
N SER A 29 35.51 -14.50 -16.46
CA SER A 29 36.36 -13.71 -17.35
C SER A 29 35.65 -13.34 -18.66
N ALA A 30 34.91 -14.26 -19.27
CA ALA A 30 34.15 -14.00 -20.49
C ALA A 30 33.01 -13.01 -20.29
N LEU A 31 32.26 -13.10 -19.17
CA LEU A 31 31.27 -12.10 -18.78
C LEU A 31 31.88 -10.70 -18.57
N ARG A 32 33.06 -10.63 -17.93
CA ARG A 32 33.77 -9.35 -17.75
C ARG A 32 34.26 -8.77 -19.07
N GLN A 33 34.74 -9.61 -19.98
CA GLN A 33 35.21 -9.18 -21.31
C GLN A 33 34.06 -8.79 -22.24
N SER A 34 32.91 -9.46 -22.15
CA SER A 34 31.73 -9.09 -22.93
C SER A 34 31.11 -7.78 -22.44
N GLY A 35 31.31 -7.41 -21.17
CA GLY A 35 30.68 -6.23 -20.57
C GLY A 35 29.17 -6.34 -20.48
N THR A 36 28.64 -7.56 -20.45
CA THR A 36 27.20 -7.87 -20.39
C THR A 36 26.85 -8.62 -19.12
N PHE A 37 25.59 -8.54 -18.71
CA PHE A 37 25.08 -9.32 -17.58
C PHE A 37 24.71 -10.76 -17.95
N SER A 38 24.65 -11.09 -19.24
CA SER A 38 24.41 -12.45 -19.74
C SER A 38 25.26 -12.74 -20.97
N ILE A 39 25.72 -14.00 -21.11
CA ILE A 39 26.41 -14.51 -22.30
C ILE A 39 25.85 -15.88 -22.71
N PRO A 40 25.93 -16.24 -24.00
CA PRO A 40 25.70 -17.62 -24.42
C PRO A 40 26.93 -18.48 -24.07
N VAL A 41 26.72 -19.69 -23.57
CA VAL A 41 27.74 -20.69 -23.24
C VAL A 41 27.42 -22.02 -23.91
N ARG A 42 28.44 -22.81 -24.24
CA ARG A 42 28.24 -24.16 -24.80
C ARG A 42 28.04 -25.20 -23.69
N THR A 43 26.99 -26.02 -23.81
CA THR A 43 26.79 -27.20 -22.97
C THR A 43 27.63 -28.38 -23.50
N GLY A 44 27.87 -29.40 -22.67
CA GLY A 44 28.63 -30.61 -23.06
C GLY A 44 28.03 -31.39 -24.24
N GLU A 45 26.76 -31.14 -24.58
CA GLU A 45 26.08 -31.72 -25.76
C GLU A 45 26.19 -30.85 -27.03
N GLY A 46 26.92 -29.74 -26.98
CA GLY A 46 27.10 -28.82 -28.13
C GLY A 46 25.94 -27.83 -28.34
N HIS A 47 24.96 -27.78 -27.43
CA HIS A 47 23.88 -26.80 -27.45
C HIS A 47 24.33 -25.46 -26.84
N LEU A 48 23.68 -24.37 -27.24
CA LEU A 48 23.90 -23.04 -26.67
C LEU A 48 22.88 -22.77 -25.57
N ALA A 49 23.38 -22.34 -24.42
CA ALA A 49 22.61 -22.03 -23.22
C ALA A 49 22.95 -20.61 -22.75
N GLY A 50 21.98 -19.89 -22.20
CA GLY A 50 22.17 -18.54 -21.69
C GLY A 50 22.65 -18.60 -20.25
N LEU A 51 23.65 -17.80 -19.90
CA LEU A 51 24.14 -17.71 -18.52
C LEU A 51 24.20 -16.26 -18.09
N SER A 52 23.43 -15.90 -17.06
CA SER A 52 23.44 -14.57 -16.46
C SER A 52 24.29 -14.50 -15.20
N VAL A 53 24.77 -13.30 -14.87
CA VAL A 53 25.45 -13.01 -13.61
C VAL A 53 24.56 -13.36 -12.41
N ARG A 54 23.24 -13.09 -12.52
CA ARG A 54 22.28 -13.42 -11.48
C ARG A 54 22.20 -14.93 -11.23
N SER A 55 22.04 -15.71 -12.29
CA SER A 55 22.01 -17.16 -12.20
C SER A 55 23.33 -17.73 -11.64
N LEU A 56 24.47 -17.14 -12.01
CA LEU A 56 25.78 -17.47 -11.42
C LEU A 56 25.88 -17.16 -9.93
N LEU A 57 25.33 -16.02 -9.48
CA LEU A 57 25.32 -15.63 -8.07
C LEU A 57 24.42 -16.53 -7.23
N ASP A 58 23.26 -16.92 -7.78
CA ASP A 58 22.33 -17.85 -7.14
C ASP A 58 22.93 -19.27 -7.00
N ALA A 59 23.91 -19.60 -7.84
CA ALA A 59 24.60 -20.89 -7.85
C ALA A 59 25.94 -20.89 -7.06
N LEU A 60 26.35 -19.78 -6.44
CA LEU A 60 27.58 -19.71 -5.65
C LEU A 60 27.41 -20.44 -4.32
N ASP A 61 27.81 -21.71 -4.30
CA ASP A 61 28.12 -22.46 -3.09
C ASP A 61 29.64 -22.77 -3.09
N ASP A 62 30.30 -22.70 -1.92
CA ASP A 62 31.76 -22.58 -1.74
C ASP A 62 32.64 -23.74 -2.29
N ARG A 63 32.08 -24.65 -3.11
CA ARG A 63 32.73 -25.89 -3.58
C ARG A 63 32.52 -26.25 -5.06
N LEU A 64 31.92 -25.40 -5.88
CA LEU A 64 31.63 -25.77 -7.27
C LEU A 64 32.81 -25.55 -8.22
N SER A 65 33.38 -26.64 -8.75
CA SER A 65 34.41 -26.63 -9.81
C SER A 65 33.83 -26.43 -11.22
N ALA A 66 32.52 -26.61 -11.40
CA ALA A 66 31.80 -26.46 -12.66
C ALA A 66 30.44 -25.79 -12.43
N VAL A 67 29.93 -25.06 -13.43
CA VAL A 67 28.62 -24.40 -13.37
C VAL A 67 27.52 -25.43 -13.69
N PRO A 68 26.51 -25.63 -12.82
CA PRO A 68 25.42 -26.58 -13.08
C PRO A 68 24.61 -26.16 -14.32
N ALA A 69 24.29 -27.11 -15.21
CA ALA A 69 23.50 -26.85 -16.42
C ALA A 69 22.07 -26.35 -16.12
N GLU A 70 21.55 -26.66 -14.93
CA GLU A 70 20.23 -26.27 -14.42
C GLU A 70 20.09 -24.76 -14.19
N VAL A 71 21.22 -24.06 -14.06
CA VAL A 71 21.30 -22.61 -13.80
C VAL A 71 21.19 -21.80 -15.10
N CYS A 72 21.35 -22.47 -16.25
CA CYS A 72 21.28 -21.84 -17.55
C CYS A 72 19.85 -21.54 -18.01
N SER A 73 19.67 -20.36 -18.60
CA SER A 73 18.45 -19.98 -19.31
C SER A 73 18.48 -20.46 -20.77
N HIS A 74 17.32 -20.48 -21.43
CA HIS A 74 17.26 -20.75 -22.87
C HIS A 74 17.81 -19.57 -23.68
N VAL A 75 18.59 -19.89 -24.73
CA VAL A 75 18.98 -18.93 -25.77
C VAL A 75 17.91 -18.93 -26.85
N VAL A 76 17.49 -17.75 -27.30
CA VAL A 76 16.59 -17.62 -28.45
C VAL A 76 17.43 -17.46 -29.70
N ARG A 77 17.25 -18.38 -30.66
CA ARG A 77 17.86 -18.27 -31.97
C ARG A 77 16.90 -17.56 -32.90
N VAL A 78 17.37 -16.50 -33.53
CA VAL A 78 16.54 -15.63 -34.36
C VAL A 78 17.25 -15.37 -35.67
N ARG A 79 16.53 -15.48 -36.78
CA ARG A 79 17.06 -15.05 -38.08
C ARG A 79 17.16 -13.54 -38.11
N SER A 80 18.20 -12.99 -38.73
CA SER A 80 18.36 -11.53 -38.83
C SER A 80 17.14 -10.81 -39.43
N SER A 81 16.36 -11.49 -40.29
CA SER A 81 15.10 -10.98 -40.87
C SER A 81 13.96 -10.87 -39.86
N ASP A 82 13.96 -11.70 -38.83
CA ASP A 82 12.83 -11.92 -37.90
C ASP A 82 13.11 -11.28 -36.53
N LEU A 83 14.20 -10.52 -36.42
CA LEU A 83 14.64 -9.91 -35.17
C LEU A 83 13.60 -8.96 -34.57
N VAL A 84 12.84 -8.27 -35.42
CA VAL A 84 11.73 -7.39 -35.03
C VAL A 84 10.62 -8.19 -34.35
N ASP A 85 10.12 -9.21 -35.03
CA ASP A 85 8.99 -10.01 -34.54
C ASP A 85 9.37 -10.81 -33.28
N SER A 86 10.63 -11.27 -33.21
CA SER A 86 11.15 -11.94 -32.01
C SER A 86 11.37 -10.98 -30.84
N PHE A 87 11.76 -9.71 -31.09
CA PHE A 87 11.94 -8.71 -30.04
C PHE A 87 10.61 -8.32 -29.38
N PHE A 88 9.52 -8.28 -30.15
CA PHE A 88 8.20 -8.02 -29.62
C PHE A 88 7.46 -9.27 -29.13
N SER A 89 8.12 -10.43 -29.11
CA SER A 89 7.51 -11.68 -28.66
C SER A 89 7.30 -11.70 -27.12
N PRO A 90 6.30 -12.45 -26.61
CA PRO A 90 5.99 -12.56 -25.18
C PRO A 90 7.17 -13.00 -24.31
N GLU A 91 8.12 -13.73 -24.90
CA GLU A 91 9.28 -14.29 -24.22
C GLU A 91 10.43 -13.28 -24.10
N ALA A 92 10.42 -12.22 -24.92
CA ALA A 92 11.57 -11.39 -25.23
C ALA A 92 12.09 -10.47 -24.11
N PHE A 93 11.23 -10.21 -23.13
CA PHE A 93 11.44 -9.23 -22.05
C PHE A 93 11.97 -9.85 -20.75
N LYS A 94 12.42 -11.11 -20.78
CA LYS A 94 13.18 -11.67 -19.66
C LYS A 94 14.56 -10.98 -19.66
N ALA A 95 14.85 -10.19 -18.63
CA ALA A 95 16.07 -9.38 -18.53
C ALA A 95 17.38 -10.18 -18.75
N ASP A 96 17.36 -11.48 -18.46
CA ASP A 96 18.49 -12.40 -18.57
C ASP A 96 18.60 -13.12 -19.93
N GLN A 97 17.72 -12.81 -20.89
CA GLN A 97 17.65 -13.52 -22.17
C GLN A 97 18.74 -13.06 -23.15
N VAL A 98 19.27 -14.05 -23.87
CA VAL A 98 20.31 -13.88 -24.87
C VAL A 98 19.76 -14.32 -26.23
N TYR A 99 19.94 -13.45 -27.22
CA TYR A 99 19.60 -13.72 -28.61
C TYR A 99 20.85 -14.09 -29.38
N VAL A 100 20.80 -15.22 -30.06
CA VAL A 100 21.82 -15.62 -31.04
C VAL A 100 21.25 -15.40 -32.42
N ILE A 101 21.93 -14.56 -33.20
CA ILE A 101 21.43 -14.08 -34.49
C ILE A 101 22.04 -14.94 -35.59
N GLU A 102 21.18 -15.61 -36.36
CA GLU A 102 21.55 -16.44 -37.50
C GLU A 102 21.35 -15.67 -38.81
N GLY A 103 22.38 -15.64 -39.65
CA GLY A 103 22.34 -15.14 -41.03
C GLY A 103 22.20 -16.29 -42.03
N GLU A 104 22.16 -15.95 -43.33
CA GLU A 104 21.98 -16.94 -44.40
C GLU A 104 23.13 -17.96 -44.52
N GLU A 105 24.35 -17.57 -44.12
CA GLU A 105 25.57 -18.41 -44.22
C GLU A 105 26.15 -18.87 -42.86
N GLY A 106 25.46 -18.58 -41.74
CA GLY A 106 25.92 -18.99 -40.40
C GLY A 106 25.56 -18.01 -39.29
N THR A 107 26.06 -18.26 -38.08
CA THR A 107 25.77 -17.41 -36.91
C THR A 107 26.56 -16.11 -36.96
N LEU A 108 25.86 -14.98 -36.91
CA LEU A 108 26.44 -13.64 -37.02
C LEU A 108 27.01 -13.14 -35.68
N GLY A 109 26.38 -13.52 -34.56
CA GLY A 109 26.80 -13.11 -33.24
C GLY A 109 25.68 -13.24 -32.22
N PHE A 110 25.85 -12.61 -31.06
CA PHE A 110 24.82 -12.55 -30.03
C PHE A 110 24.56 -11.11 -29.57
N ILE A 111 23.36 -10.88 -29.04
CA ILE A 111 22.98 -9.65 -28.37
C ILE A 111 22.10 -9.98 -27.16
N THR A 112 22.22 -9.23 -26.07
CA THR A 112 21.33 -9.39 -24.92
C THR A 112 20.02 -8.64 -25.12
N ALA A 113 18.95 -9.08 -24.46
CA ALA A 113 17.67 -8.38 -24.47
C ALA A 113 17.81 -6.89 -24.08
N VAL A 114 18.65 -6.61 -23.09
CA VAL A 114 18.93 -5.25 -22.59
C VAL A 114 19.65 -4.39 -23.63
N GLU A 115 20.63 -4.93 -24.35
CA GLU A 115 21.37 -4.20 -25.39
C GLU A 115 20.52 -3.95 -26.63
N LEU A 116 19.74 -4.96 -27.03
CA LEU A 116 18.80 -4.83 -28.12
C LEU A 116 17.74 -3.76 -27.81
N MET A 117 17.20 -3.77 -26.59
CA MET A 117 16.32 -2.70 -26.10
C MET A 117 17.02 -1.34 -26.10
N SER A 118 18.22 -1.24 -25.54
CA SER A 118 18.97 0.03 -25.51
C SER A 118 19.16 0.57 -26.93
N TRP A 119 19.47 -0.29 -27.89
CA TRP A 119 19.62 0.09 -29.29
C TRP A 119 18.30 0.54 -29.92
N VAL A 120 17.18 -0.15 -29.68
CA VAL A 120 15.84 0.26 -30.14
C VAL A 120 15.43 1.61 -29.54
N LEU A 121 15.75 1.84 -28.26
CA LEU A 121 15.39 3.05 -27.54
C LEU A 121 16.27 4.26 -27.88
N ARG A 122 17.40 4.10 -28.58
CA ARG A 122 18.24 5.23 -29.06
C ARG A 122 17.51 6.18 -30.00
N GLY A 123 16.42 5.73 -30.63
CA GLY A 123 15.56 6.58 -31.45
C GLY A 123 14.72 7.57 -30.64
N ILE A 124 14.68 7.43 -29.31
CA ILE A 124 13.87 8.28 -28.42
C ILE A 124 14.68 9.51 -28.00
N THR A 125 14.14 10.69 -28.31
CA THR A 125 14.72 11.98 -27.89
C THR A 125 14.00 12.53 -26.66
N GLY A 126 14.77 13.05 -25.70
CA GLY A 126 14.27 13.69 -24.48
C GLY A 126 15.18 13.45 -23.27
N LEU A 127 15.16 14.40 -22.32
CA LEU A 127 15.89 14.29 -21.06
C LEU A 127 14.98 13.84 -19.92
N ALA A 128 15.56 13.20 -18.91
CA ALA A 128 14.86 12.80 -17.68
C ALA A 128 14.07 13.97 -17.06
N ARG A 129 14.63 15.19 -17.09
CA ARG A 129 13.98 16.42 -16.59
C ARG A 129 12.70 16.79 -17.36
N ASP A 130 12.62 16.50 -18.65
CA ASP A 130 11.49 16.90 -19.50
C ASP A 130 10.23 16.06 -19.24
N VAL A 131 10.43 14.85 -18.71
CA VAL A 131 9.37 13.88 -18.38
C VAL A 131 9.13 13.81 -16.87
N ALA A 132 10.03 14.37 -16.07
CA ALA A 132 9.89 14.45 -14.63
C ALA A 132 8.64 15.28 -14.30
N ASP A 133 7.72 14.72 -13.52
CA ASP A 133 6.55 15.47 -13.07
C ASP A 133 7.03 16.51 -12.04
N ALA A 134 7.18 17.75 -12.49
CA ALA A 134 7.64 18.86 -11.65
C ALA A 134 6.59 19.27 -10.59
N ALA A 135 5.36 18.77 -10.67
CA ALA A 135 4.28 19.21 -9.82
C ALA A 135 3.30 18.08 -9.52
N ARG A 136 3.55 17.25 -8.47
CA ARG A 136 2.50 16.45 -7.80
C ARG A 136 2.87 15.57 -6.61
N HIS A 137 4.08 15.67 -6.05
CA HIS A 137 4.48 14.84 -4.91
C HIS A 137 4.47 15.62 -3.61
N VAL A 138 3.98 14.97 -2.55
CA VAL A 138 4.10 15.49 -1.20
C VAL A 138 5.58 15.39 -0.82
N VAL A 139 6.19 16.53 -0.56
CA VAL A 139 7.58 16.62 -0.09
C VAL A 139 7.54 16.99 1.38
N LEU A 140 8.21 16.21 2.21
CA LEU A 140 8.32 16.47 3.65
C LEU A 140 9.78 16.47 4.07
N GLY A 141 10.09 17.27 5.09
CA GLY A 141 11.42 17.34 5.69
C GLY A 141 11.72 16.09 6.51
N ALA A 142 12.99 15.68 6.54
CA ALA A 142 13.47 14.56 7.35
C ALA A 142 13.21 14.75 8.86
N SER A 143 13.05 16.00 9.30
CA SER A 143 12.72 16.40 10.67
C SER A 143 11.22 16.31 11.01
N GLN A 144 10.36 15.97 10.06
CA GLN A 144 8.94 15.76 10.29
C GLN A 144 8.65 14.34 10.77
N THR A 145 7.53 14.15 11.46
CA THR A 145 7.19 12.87 12.09
C THR A 145 6.38 11.96 11.15
N VAL A 146 6.39 10.67 11.44
CA VAL A 146 5.58 9.68 10.68
C VAL A 146 4.09 10.02 10.70
N TYR A 147 3.58 10.57 11.81
CA TYR A 147 2.20 11.07 11.89
C TYR A 147 1.93 12.23 10.92
N GLN A 148 2.84 13.19 10.82
CA GLN A 148 2.71 14.30 9.87
C GLN A 148 2.73 13.81 8.42
N ALA A 149 3.58 12.83 8.12
CA ALA A 149 3.55 12.12 6.85
C ALA A 149 2.20 11.47 6.55
N HIS A 150 1.66 10.71 7.50
CA HIS A 150 0.35 10.09 7.35
C HIS A 150 -0.76 11.12 7.09
N LYS A 151 -0.78 12.21 7.86
CA LYS A 151 -1.74 13.30 7.67
C LYS A 151 -1.64 13.90 6.27
N SER A 152 -0.43 14.17 5.79
CA SER A 152 -0.23 14.73 4.45
C SER A 152 -0.57 13.74 3.34
N LEU A 153 -0.31 12.44 3.50
CA LEU A 153 -0.76 11.39 2.56
C LEU A 153 -2.29 11.35 2.46
N PHE A 154 -2.96 11.39 3.61
CA PHE A 154 -4.41 11.38 3.71
C PHE A 154 -5.05 12.63 3.07
N GLU A 155 -4.60 13.83 3.44
CA GLU A 155 -5.15 15.10 2.94
C GLU A 155 -4.91 15.29 1.44
N SER A 156 -3.76 14.83 0.94
CA SER A 156 -3.41 14.93 -0.49
C SER A 156 -3.99 13.80 -1.35
N GLN A 157 -4.59 12.78 -0.72
CA GLN A 157 -5.00 11.52 -1.36
C GLN A 157 -3.87 10.87 -2.18
N ARG A 158 -2.64 10.92 -1.67
CA ARG A 158 -1.45 10.34 -2.30
C ARG A 158 -0.97 9.13 -1.52
N GLN A 159 -0.25 8.26 -2.22
CA GLN A 159 0.26 6.99 -1.67
C GLN A 159 1.74 7.05 -1.30
N THR A 160 2.45 8.14 -1.62
CA THR A 160 3.91 8.24 -1.41
C THR A 160 4.39 9.67 -1.19
N ILE A 161 5.36 9.82 -0.30
CA ILE A 161 6.05 11.07 0.08
C ILE A 161 7.53 10.96 -0.30
N LEU A 162 8.08 12.05 -0.81
CA LEU A 162 9.53 12.23 -0.90
C LEU A 162 10.04 12.93 0.36
N VAL A 163 10.98 12.30 1.05
CA VAL A 163 11.63 12.86 2.24
C VAL A 163 12.90 13.58 1.82
N VAL A 164 13.03 14.85 2.20
CA VAL A 164 14.16 15.72 1.86
C VAL A 164 14.85 16.28 3.10
N ASP A 165 16.12 16.65 2.97
CA ASP A 165 16.84 17.41 4.00
C ASP A 165 16.52 18.91 3.93
N ASP A 166 17.10 19.69 4.85
CA ASP A 166 16.93 21.15 4.90
C ASP A 166 17.47 21.88 3.65
N ALA A 167 18.29 21.20 2.82
CA ALA A 167 18.83 21.71 1.57
C ALA A 167 18.03 21.27 0.33
N MET A 168 16.87 20.61 0.51
CA MET A 168 16.02 20.02 -0.54
C MET A 168 16.67 18.85 -1.29
N ARG A 169 17.61 18.15 -0.64
CA ARG A 169 18.21 16.93 -1.19
C ARG A 169 17.40 15.71 -0.78
N PRO A 170 17.18 14.75 -1.68
CA PRO A 170 16.39 13.55 -1.38
C PRO A 170 17.12 12.66 -0.38
N VAL A 171 16.48 12.44 0.77
CA VAL A 171 16.95 11.55 1.85
C VAL A 171 16.36 10.15 1.67
N GLY A 172 15.09 10.06 1.29
CA GLY A 172 14.41 8.78 1.08
C GLY A 172 12.97 8.92 0.62
N MET A 173 12.27 7.81 0.50
CA MET A 173 10.84 7.77 0.18
C MET A 173 10.04 7.09 1.30
N PHE A 174 8.79 7.51 1.47
CA PHE A 174 7.91 6.98 2.51
C PHE A 174 6.50 6.77 1.96
N ASN A 175 5.91 5.59 2.16
CA ASN A 175 4.59 5.23 1.64
C ASN A 175 3.66 4.64 2.73
N ASP A 176 2.38 4.42 2.41
CA ASP A 176 1.38 3.90 3.36
C ASP A 176 1.70 2.49 3.90
N LYS A 177 2.40 1.65 3.14
CA LYS A 177 2.81 0.32 3.61
C LYS A 177 3.91 0.43 4.68
N ASP A 178 4.79 1.41 4.56
CA ASP A 178 5.83 1.66 5.55
C ASP A 178 5.22 2.00 6.92
N ILE A 179 4.10 2.75 6.93
CA ILE A 179 3.34 3.04 8.17
C ILE A 179 2.84 1.75 8.81
N SER A 180 2.26 0.85 8.02
CA SER A 180 1.71 -0.43 8.53
C SER A 180 2.81 -1.29 9.16
N VAL A 181 3.97 -1.39 8.50
CA VAL A 181 5.14 -2.12 9.00
C VAL A 181 5.70 -1.49 10.29
N LEU A 182 5.70 -0.16 10.39
CA LEU A 182 6.15 0.55 11.58
C LEU A 182 5.20 0.32 12.77
N ILE A 183 3.88 0.31 12.53
CA ILE A 183 2.87 0.02 13.56
C ILE A 183 3.01 -1.42 14.05
N GLU A 184 3.18 -2.40 13.15
CA GLU A 184 3.39 -3.81 13.51
C GLU A 184 4.64 -4.03 14.37
N LYS A 185 5.69 -3.22 14.13
CA LYS A 185 6.92 -3.24 14.92
C LYS A 185 6.83 -2.47 16.24
N GLY A 186 5.66 -1.92 16.58
CA GLY A 186 5.44 -1.14 17.81
C GLY A 186 6.13 0.22 17.80
N CYS A 187 6.39 0.79 16.62
CA CYS A 187 7.08 2.07 16.49
C CYS A 187 6.18 3.24 16.88
N ASP A 188 6.75 4.25 17.55
CA ASP A 188 6.00 5.43 17.98
C ASP A 188 5.89 6.47 16.86
N VAL A 189 4.86 6.30 16.02
CA VAL A 189 4.59 7.16 14.85
C VAL A 189 4.47 8.67 15.16
N TRP A 190 4.25 9.04 16.42
CA TRP A 190 4.15 10.44 16.83
C TRP A 190 5.51 11.13 16.95
N ASN A 191 6.54 10.39 17.38
CA ASN A 191 7.85 10.95 17.71
C ASN A 191 8.95 10.48 16.75
N THR A 192 8.74 9.38 16.02
CA THR A 192 9.70 8.90 15.03
C THR A 192 9.80 9.85 13.85
N LEU A 193 11.03 10.25 13.53
CA LEU A 193 11.35 11.16 12.44
C LEU A 193 11.42 10.43 11.11
N LEU A 194 10.97 11.08 10.04
CA LEU A 194 10.97 10.50 8.69
C LEU A 194 12.37 10.15 8.20
N GLY A 195 13.39 10.94 8.56
CA GLY A 195 14.77 10.65 8.18
C GLY A 195 15.31 9.32 8.73
N GLU A 196 14.72 8.78 9.80
CA GLU A 196 15.15 7.52 10.41
C GLU A 196 14.50 6.29 9.76
N VAL A 197 13.35 6.48 9.10
CA VAL A 197 12.50 5.38 8.60
C VAL A 197 12.29 5.38 7.09
N ALA A 198 12.64 6.48 6.40
CA ALA A 198 12.47 6.59 4.96
C ALA A 198 13.32 5.54 4.22
N GLY A 199 12.70 4.87 3.25
CA GLY A 199 13.37 3.90 2.40
C GLY A 199 14.38 4.55 1.44
N PRO A 200 15.41 3.83 1.00
CA PRO A 200 16.42 4.35 0.10
C PRO A 200 15.79 4.72 -1.25
N VAL A 201 16.26 5.82 -1.84
CA VAL A 201 15.78 6.32 -3.12
C VAL A 201 16.89 6.36 -4.17
N VAL A 202 16.56 5.98 -5.40
CA VAL A 202 17.50 6.01 -6.51
C VAL A 202 17.42 7.36 -7.21
N GLN A 203 18.57 8.03 -7.28
CA GLN A 203 18.72 9.36 -7.85
C GLN A 203 19.30 9.29 -9.27
N ILE A 204 18.83 10.18 -10.14
CA ILE A 204 19.30 10.31 -11.52
C ILE A 204 19.44 11.79 -11.89
N GLY A 205 20.51 12.16 -12.58
CA GLY A 205 20.70 13.55 -13.01
C GLY A 205 19.65 13.95 -14.06
N GLY A 206 19.17 15.20 -14.01
CA GLY A 206 18.19 15.71 -14.98
C GLY A 206 18.66 15.66 -16.44
N GLY A 207 19.97 15.74 -16.67
CA GLY A 207 20.58 15.62 -18.01
C GLY A 207 20.73 14.19 -18.53
N VAL A 208 20.25 13.17 -17.80
CA VAL A 208 20.34 11.79 -18.27
C VAL A 208 19.34 11.56 -19.41
N PRO A 209 19.77 11.00 -20.55
CA PRO A 209 18.88 10.66 -21.65
C PRO A 209 17.79 9.67 -21.20
N LEU A 210 16.57 9.87 -21.69
CA LEU A 210 15.43 9.07 -21.28
C LEU A 210 15.67 7.56 -21.55
N GLU A 211 16.35 7.20 -22.64
CA GLU A 211 16.73 5.81 -22.96
C GLU A 211 17.40 5.08 -21.77
N GLN A 212 18.28 5.77 -21.05
CA GLN A 212 19.03 5.20 -19.93
C GLN A 212 18.15 5.05 -18.70
N VAL A 213 17.20 5.97 -18.51
CA VAL A 213 16.17 5.88 -17.48
C VAL A 213 15.31 4.63 -17.72
N CYS A 214 14.88 4.39 -18.97
CA CYS A 214 14.07 3.22 -19.34
C CYS A 214 14.79 1.91 -19.06
N VAL A 215 16.03 1.80 -19.55
CA VAL A 215 16.87 0.62 -19.33
C VAL A 215 17.01 0.36 -17.84
N ARG A 216 17.18 1.41 -17.03
CA ARG A 216 17.29 1.30 -15.58
C ARG A 216 15.98 0.87 -14.91
N PHE A 217 14.82 1.35 -15.37
CA PHE A 217 13.52 0.87 -14.88
C PHE A 217 13.26 -0.60 -15.23
N MET A 218 13.67 -1.05 -16.42
CA MET A 218 13.43 -2.43 -16.87
C MET A 218 14.41 -3.44 -16.26
N THR A 219 15.63 -3.01 -15.93
CA THR A 219 16.68 -3.87 -15.33
C THR A 219 16.65 -3.88 -13.81
N SER A 220 15.82 -3.05 -13.18
CA SER A 220 15.67 -2.98 -11.72
C SER A 220 14.22 -3.21 -11.30
N ALA A 221 14.00 -3.49 -10.02
CA ALA A 221 12.66 -3.56 -9.43
C ALA A 221 12.13 -2.18 -8.97
N LEU A 222 12.77 -1.07 -9.39
CA LEU A 222 12.44 0.28 -8.93
C LEU A 222 11.11 0.78 -9.51
N GLU A 223 10.15 1.14 -8.66
CA GLU A 223 8.89 1.75 -9.10
C GLU A 223 9.04 3.27 -9.39
N CYS A 224 10.03 3.93 -8.77
CA CYS A 224 10.24 5.38 -8.86
C CYS A 224 11.74 5.74 -8.84
N MET A 225 12.10 6.88 -9.45
CA MET A 225 13.42 7.51 -9.39
C MET A 225 13.29 9.01 -9.13
N VAL A 226 14.21 9.59 -8.35
CA VAL A 226 14.28 11.05 -8.13
C VAL A 226 15.19 11.67 -9.17
N VAL A 227 14.68 12.67 -9.87
CA VAL A 227 15.48 13.50 -10.77
C VAL A 227 16.12 14.62 -9.97
N THR A 228 17.44 14.71 -10.03
CA THR A 228 18.23 15.71 -9.32
C THR A 228 18.89 16.70 -10.27
N GLY A 229 18.92 17.96 -9.88
CA GLY A 229 19.68 19.01 -10.54
C GLY A 229 21.19 18.90 -10.32
N GLU A 230 21.95 19.76 -10.98
CA GLU A 230 23.41 19.83 -10.82
C GLU A 230 23.84 20.26 -9.40
N ASP A 231 22.95 20.96 -8.68
CA ASP A 231 23.11 21.36 -7.29
C ASP A 231 22.74 20.26 -6.28
N GLY A 232 22.31 19.09 -6.77
CA GLY A 232 21.89 17.93 -5.97
C GLY A 232 20.48 18.06 -5.38
N ARG A 233 19.71 19.09 -5.75
CA ARG A 233 18.33 19.25 -5.30
C ARG A 233 17.39 18.36 -6.10
N ALA A 234 16.33 17.87 -5.46
CA ALA A 234 15.27 17.16 -6.16
C ALA A 234 14.50 18.13 -7.08
N GLU A 235 14.53 17.87 -8.39
CA GLU A 235 13.82 18.64 -9.42
C GLU A 235 12.48 17.98 -9.81
N GLY A 236 12.34 16.67 -9.60
CA GLY A 236 11.10 15.95 -9.88
C GLY A 236 11.20 14.45 -9.60
N LEU A 237 10.09 13.74 -9.79
CA LEU A 237 10.05 12.27 -9.74
C LEU A 237 9.70 11.69 -11.11
N LEU A 238 10.29 10.54 -11.40
CA LEU A 238 9.95 9.70 -12.54
C LEU A 238 9.33 8.41 -12.01
N TRP A 239 8.10 8.15 -12.41
CA TRP A 239 7.41 6.91 -12.08
C TRP A 239 7.42 5.97 -13.28
N ARG A 240 7.63 4.68 -13.00
CA ARG A 240 7.66 3.66 -14.05
C ARG A 240 6.37 3.64 -14.87
N ASP A 241 5.22 3.77 -14.23
CA ASP A 241 3.89 3.74 -14.85
C ASP A 241 3.57 4.98 -15.69
N ALA A 242 4.18 6.13 -15.40
CA ALA A 242 4.05 7.36 -16.18
C ALA A 242 5.02 7.39 -17.38
N VAL A 243 6.25 6.94 -17.15
CA VAL A 243 7.33 7.01 -18.14
C VAL A 243 7.15 5.96 -19.24
N MET A 244 6.82 4.72 -18.86
CA MET A 244 6.76 3.60 -19.80
C MET A 244 5.70 3.79 -20.92
N PRO A 245 4.45 4.21 -20.66
CA PRO A 245 3.45 4.41 -21.72
C PRO A 245 3.81 5.52 -22.73
N GLU A 246 4.36 6.66 -22.28
CA GLU A 246 4.77 7.74 -23.18
C GLU A 246 5.89 7.31 -24.13
N LEU A 247 6.83 6.51 -23.62
CA LEU A 247 7.93 5.96 -24.39
C LEU A 247 7.46 4.98 -25.46
N PHE A 248 6.62 4.02 -25.08
CA PHE A 248 6.15 3.01 -26.01
C PHE A 248 5.17 3.59 -27.03
N GLY A 249 4.43 4.65 -26.70
CA GLY A 249 3.68 5.43 -27.67
C GLY A 249 4.57 6.08 -28.73
N ARG A 250 5.74 6.62 -28.33
CA ARG A 250 6.73 7.18 -29.26
C ARG A 250 7.43 6.12 -30.11
N VAL A 251 7.73 4.95 -29.54
CA VAL A 251 8.26 3.80 -30.30
C VAL A 251 7.22 3.29 -31.29
N GLY A 252 5.95 3.17 -30.89
CA GLY A 252 4.84 2.77 -31.77
C GLY A 252 4.57 3.76 -32.90
N ALA A 253 4.72 5.07 -32.66
CA ALA A 253 4.62 6.10 -33.69
C ALA A 253 5.84 6.11 -34.66
N GLY A 254 7.01 5.66 -34.21
CA GLY A 254 8.15 5.38 -35.09
C GLY A 254 7.95 4.13 -35.97
N VAL A 255 7.13 3.18 -35.53
CA VAL A 255 6.78 1.96 -36.30
C VAL A 255 5.81 2.25 -37.45
N SER A 256 5.07 3.37 -37.44
CA SER A 256 4.18 3.76 -38.55
C SER A 256 4.89 4.18 -39.85
N ASP A 257 6.19 4.46 -39.82
CA ASP A 257 6.99 4.81 -41.02
C ASP A 257 7.57 3.58 -41.75
N PHE A 258 7.30 2.36 -41.28
CA PHE A 258 7.80 1.13 -41.89
C PHE A 258 6.79 0.55 -42.89
N PRO A 259 7.19 0.29 -44.16
CA PRO A 259 6.27 -0.27 -45.13
C PRO A 259 5.91 -1.72 -44.75
N PRO A 260 4.65 -2.13 -44.94
CA PRO A 260 4.15 -3.43 -44.52
C PRO A 260 4.85 -4.55 -45.32
N CYS A 261 5.33 -5.58 -44.62
CA CYS A 261 5.51 -6.90 -45.24
C CYS A 261 4.29 -7.75 -44.85
N GLY A 262 3.66 -8.37 -45.86
CA GLY A 262 2.28 -8.82 -45.82
C GLY A 262 1.96 -9.98 -44.85
N SER A 263 0.65 -10.13 -44.62
CA SER A 263 -0.08 -11.03 -43.70
C SER A 263 -0.04 -10.69 -42.20
N ALA A 264 0.31 -9.44 -41.84
CA ALA A 264 0.51 -9.00 -40.47
C ALA A 264 -0.62 -8.14 -39.84
N GLU A 265 -1.82 -8.00 -40.43
CA GLU A 265 -2.90 -7.22 -39.78
C GLU A 265 -3.44 -7.92 -38.51
N GLU A 266 -3.46 -9.25 -38.49
CA GLU A 266 -3.86 -10.03 -37.31
C GLU A 266 -2.72 -10.09 -36.28
N GLY A 267 -1.47 -10.24 -36.74
CA GLY A 267 -0.28 -10.22 -35.90
C GLY A 267 -0.08 -8.88 -35.19
N GLN A 268 -0.26 -7.76 -35.90
CA GLN A 268 -0.08 -6.41 -35.35
C GLN A 268 -1.20 -6.02 -34.37
N LYS A 269 -2.45 -6.46 -34.61
CA LYS A 269 -3.55 -6.32 -33.64
C LYS A 269 -3.34 -7.19 -32.40
N ALA A 270 -2.87 -8.43 -32.58
CA ALA A 270 -2.56 -9.32 -31.46
C ALA A 270 -1.38 -8.79 -30.63
N LEU A 271 -0.36 -8.24 -31.28
CA LEU A 271 0.81 -7.64 -30.64
C LEU A 271 0.45 -6.35 -29.88
N GLN A 272 -0.40 -5.49 -30.45
CA GLN A 272 -0.92 -4.30 -29.76
C GLN A 272 -1.81 -4.68 -28.57
N ALA A 273 -2.64 -5.72 -28.70
CA ALA A 273 -3.48 -6.21 -27.62
C ALA A 273 -2.67 -6.83 -26.47
N ASP A 274 -1.67 -7.67 -26.77
CA ASP A 274 -0.76 -8.28 -25.78
C ASP A 274 0.13 -7.21 -25.10
N PHE A 275 0.57 -6.21 -25.87
CA PHE A 275 1.31 -5.07 -25.34
C PHE A 275 0.47 -4.21 -24.39
N LEU A 276 -0.79 -3.90 -24.76
CA LEU A 276 -1.74 -3.24 -23.85
C LEU A 276 -2.05 -4.11 -22.63
N GLU A 277 -2.15 -5.43 -22.78
CA GLU A 277 -2.37 -6.35 -21.66
C GLU A 277 -1.22 -6.29 -20.66
N ARG A 278 0.02 -6.26 -21.15
CA ARG A 278 1.21 -6.15 -20.31
C ARG A 278 1.33 -4.79 -19.64
N LEU A 279 1.06 -3.68 -20.36
CA LEU A 279 0.97 -2.35 -19.77
C LEU A 279 -0.04 -2.30 -18.62
N LEU A 280 -1.23 -2.87 -18.83
CA LEU A 280 -2.28 -2.88 -17.81
C LEU A 280 -1.99 -3.86 -16.66
N SER A 281 -1.17 -4.88 -16.88
CA SER A 281 -0.78 -5.85 -15.84
C SER A 281 0.45 -5.42 -15.01
N CYS A 282 1.41 -4.72 -15.61
CA CYS A 282 2.64 -4.28 -14.96
C CYS A 282 2.48 -2.94 -14.25
N SER A 283 1.62 -2.06 -14.77
CA SER A 283 1.42 -0.71 -14.23
C SER A 283 0.32 -0.64 -13.17
N PHE A 284 -0.57 -1.65 -13.08
CA PHE A 284 -1.69 -1.65 -12.14
C PHE A 284 -1.72 -2.92 -11.29
N LYS A 285 -1.62 -2.77 -9.97
CA LYS A 285 -1.99 -3.82 -8.98
C LYS A 285 -3.51 -4.03 -8.91
N SER A 286 -4.29 -3.28 -9.70
CA SER A 286 -5.73 -3.37 -9.83
C SER A 286 -6.11 -4.24 -11.02
N GLY A 287 -7.09 -5.12 -10.81
CA GLY A 287 -7.69 -5.91 -11.87
C GLY A 287 -8.53 -5.05 -12.79
N ILE A 288 -8.43 -5.27 -14.10
CA ILE A 288 -9.24 -4.58 -15.11
C ILE A 288 -9.98 -5.63 -15.91
N VAL A 289 -11.29 -5.42 -16.12
CA VAL A 289 -12.16 -6.24 -16.97
C VAL A 289 -12.94 -5.32 -17.91
N GLY A 290 -12.79 -5.54 -19.21
CA GLY A 290 -13.54 -4.84 -20.26
C GLY A 290 -14.65 -5.72 -20.82
N THR A 291 -15.80 -5.10 -21.09
CA THR A 291 -16.99 -5.77 -21.64
C THR A 291 -17.53 -5.04 -22.86
N ASP A 292 -18.28 -5.75 -23.70
CA ASP A 292 -19.07 -5.17 -24.79
C ASP A 292 -20.44 -4.62 -24.30
N GLU A 293 -21.28 -4.17 -25.24
CA GLU A 293 -22.63 -3.67 -24.96
C GLU A 293 -23.61 -4.75 -24.43
N TYR A 294 -23.31 -6.04 -24.65
CA TYR A 294 -24.09 -7.20 -24.20
C TYR A 294 -23.53 -7.83 -22.91
N LEU A 295 -22.58 -7.14 -22.25
CA LEU A 295 -21.92 -7.57 -21.02
C LEU A 295 -21.08 -8.84 -21.18
N ASN A 296 -20.61 -9.15 -22.40
CA ASN A 296 -19.61 -10.19 -22.61
C ASN A 296 -18.22 -9.62 -22.37
N ILE A 297 -17.39 -10.39 -21.69
CA ILE A 297 -16.01 -10.02 -21.37
C ILE A 297 -15.18 -10.10 -22.64
N ILE A 298 -14.70 -8.94 -23.09
CA ILE A 298 -13.82 -8.81 -24.25
C ILE A 298 -12.35 -8.66 -23.85
N TYR A 299 -12.09 -8.36 -22.57
CA TYR A 299 -10.75 -8.13 -22.07
C TYR A 299 -10.69 -8.34 -20.55
N PHE A 300 -9.57 -8.87 -20.05
CA PHE A 300 -9.20 -8.79 -18.64
C PHE A 300 -7.68 -8.90 -18.47
N ASN A 301 -7.10 -8.25 -17.46
CA ASN A 301 -5.66 -8.35 -17.16
C ASN A 301 -5.36 -9.50 -16.17
N SER A 302 -4.07 -9.84 -16.02
CA SER A 302 -3.62 -10.89 -15.09
C SER A 302 -3.91 -10.57 -13.62
N ALA A 303 -3.90 -9.29 -13.23
CA ALA A 303 -4.28 -8.83 -11.89
C ALA A 303 -5.76 -9.14 -11.59
N ALA A 304 -6.68 -8.97 -12.55
CA ALA A 304 -8.08 -9.33 -12.38
C ALA A 304 -8.23 -10.83 -12.13
N ARG A 305 -7.50 -11.66 -12.88
CA ARG A 305 -7.50 -13.13 -12.70
C ARG A 305 -7.02 -13.52 -11.29
N SER A 306 -5.96 -12.87 -10.80
CA SER A 306 -5.43 -13.12 -9.45
C SER A 306 -6.41 -12.66 -8.36
N LEU A 307 -6.96 -11.45 -8.47
CA LEU A 307 -7.86 -10.88 -7.45
C LEU A 307 -9.20 -11.61 -7.37
N LEU A 308 -9.75 -12.00 -8.52
CA LEU A 308 -11.00 -12.75 -8.61
C LEU A 308 -10.84 -14.22 -8.21
N GLY A 309 -9.61 -14.76 -8.21
CA GLY A 309 -9.34 -16.16 -7.87
C GLY A 309 -10.00 -17.19 -8.78
N CYS A 310 -10.52 -16.75 -9.92
CA CYS A 310 -11.30 -17.55 -10.85
C CYS A 310 -10.51 -17.72 -12.15
N THR A 311 -9.49 -18.57 -12.12
CA THR A 311 -8.61 -18.84 -13.27
C THR A 311 -9.35 -19.49 -14.44
N GLU A 312 -10.30 -20.40 -14.18
CA GLU A 312 -11.02 -21.14 -15.22
C GLU A 312 -12.34 -20.48 -15.67
N LYS A 313 -13.03 -19.76 -14.77
CA LYS A 313 -14.34 -19.14 -15.06
C LYS A 313 -14.22 -17.80 -15.78
N LEU A 314 -13.10 -17.08 -15.60
CA LEU A 314 -12.86 -15.80 -16.26
C LEU A 314 -12.23 -16.05 -17.64
N SER A 315 -13.08 -16.10 -18.66
CA SER A 315 -12.68 -16.32 -20.06
C SER A 315 -13.27 -15.26 -20.98
N LEU A 316 -12.60 -15.02 -22.11
CA LEU A 316 -13.09 -14.14 -23.15
C LEU A 316 -14.40 -14.69 -23.73
N GLY A 317 -15.38 -13.81 -23.95
CA GLY A 317 -16.73 -14.15 -24.40
C GLY A 317 -17.68 -14.61 -23.28
N SER A 318 -17.19 -14.85 -22.06
CA SER A 318 -18.06 -15.13 -20.91
C SER A 318 -18.80 -13.89 -20.44
N GLN A 319 -19.97 -14.09 -19.83
CA GLN A 319 -20.75 -12.99 -19.27
C GLN A 319 -20.11 -12.40 -18.01
N VAL A 320 -20.26 -11.08 -17.82
CA VAL A 320 -19.69 -10.32 -16.68
C VAL A 320 -20.16 -10.81 -15.30
N TRP A 321 -21.27 -11.57 -15.25
CA TRP A 321 -21.81 -12.15 -14.01
C TRP A 321 -20.83 -13.09 -13.29
N VAL A 322 -19.77 -13.57 -13.96
CA VAL A 322 -18.68 -14.31 -13.32
C VAL A 322 -18.07 -13.52 -12.15
N ILE A 323 -18.02 -12.17 -12.26
CA ILE A 323 -17.51 -11.29 -11.20
C ILE A 323 -18.43 -11.30 -9.97
N THR A 324 -19.75 -11.46 -10.15
CA THR A 324 -20.70 -11.51 -9.02
C THR A 324 -20.45 -12.72 -8.12
N GLU A 325 -20.14 -13.87 -8.71
CA GLU A 325 -19.82 -15.10 -7.97
C GLU A 325 -18.46 -15.01 -7.28
N ALA A 326 -17.47 -14.40 -7.94
CA ALA A 326 -16.10 -14.30 -7.44
C ALA A 326 -15.94 -13.31 -6.28
N CYS A 327 -16.65 -12.18 -6.32
CA CYS A 327 -16.51 -11.08 -5.35
C CYS A 327 -17.64 -11.02 -4.30
N ASN A 328 -18.54 -12.00 -4.27
CA ASN A 328 -19.73 -11.98 -3.41
C ASN A 328 -20.57 -10.70 -3.58
N ILE A 329 -20.77 -10.29 -4.84
CA ILE A 329 -21.60 -9.14 -5.21
C ILE A 329 -22.95 -9.69 -5.65
N SER A 330 -24.06 -9.09 -5.20
CA SER A 330 -25.38 -9.50 -5.69
C SER A 330 -25.58 -9.09 -7.15
N ARG A 331 -26.37 -9.87 -7.92
CA ARG A 331 -26.71 -9.50 -9.30
C ARG A 331 -27.42 -8.16 -9.38
N ASP A 332 -28.23 -7.83 -8.37
CA ASP A 332 -28.96 -6.57 -8.30
C ASP A 332 -28.02 -5.37 -8.08
N GLU A 333 -26.99 -5.50 -7.22
CA GLU A 333 -25.98 -4.45 -7.03
C GLU A 333 -25.19 -4.16 -8.31
N LEU A 334 -24.75 -5.19 -9.02
CA LEU A 334 -24.04 -5.00 -10.28
C LEU A 334 -24.96 -4.40 -11.36
N THR A 335 -26.22 -4.85 -11.42
CA THR A 335 -27.22 -4.31 -12.35
C THR A 335 -27.51 -2.83 -12.07
N ASN A 336 -27.65 -2.46 -10.79
CA ASN A 336 -27.85 -1.07 -10.37
C ASN A 336 -26.64 -0.20 -10.72
N ALA A 337 -25.41 -0.69 -10.53
CA ALA A 337 -24.22 0.02 -10.96
C ALA A 337 -24.17 0.18 -12.49
N LEU A 338 -24.41 -0.88 -13.26
CA LEU A 338 -24.43 -0.81 -14.73
C LEU A 338 -25.48 0.16 -15.27
N ASN A 339 -26.66 0.22 -14.64
CA ASN A 339 -27.71 1.18 -14.96
C ASN A 339 -27.32 2.61 -14.55
N GLY A 340 -26.76 2.80 -13.35
CA GLY A 340 -26.33 4.12 -12.86
C GLY A 340 -25.21 4.75 -13.71
N VAL A 341 -24.34 3.93 -14.30
CA VAL A 341 -23.30 4.41 -15.23
C VAL A 341 -23.89 4.83 -16.59
N ARG A 342 -25.03 4.25 -17.03
CA ARG A 342 -25.71 4.65 -18.28
C ARG A 342 -26.16 6.11 -18.24
N ASP A 343 -26.60 6.59 -17.08
CA ASP A 343 -27.07 7.95 -16.87
C ASP A 343 -25.92 8.97 -16.67
N GLY A 344 -24.69 8.49 -16.52
CA GLY A 344 -23.47 9.30 -16.42
C GLY A 344 -22.91 9.33 -14.99
N GLY A 345 -21.71 8.78 -14.82
CA GLY A 345 -20.98 8.76 -13.55
C GLY A 345 -20.17 7.47 -13.37
N GLU A 346 -19.20 7.50 -12.47
CA GLU A 346 -18.49 6.32 -11.95
C GLU A 346 -19.35 5.68 -10.85
N GLN A 347 -19.54 4.36 -10.89
CA GLN A 347 -20.22 3.64 -9.81
C GLN A 347 -19.23 2.76 -9.06
N THR A 348 -19.30 2.79 -7.73
CA THR A 348 -18.41 2.01 -6.87
C THR A 348 -19.21 0.98 -6.08
N ILE A 349 -18.79 -0.28 -6.15
CA ILE A 349 -19.32 -1.39 -5.38
C ILE A 349 -18.23 -1.86 -4.43
N ASN A 350 -18.54 -1.89 -3.13
CA ASN A 350 -17.64 -2.47 -2.13
C ASN A 350 -18.05 -3.92 -1.89
N SER A 351 -17.10 -4.83 -1.97
CA SER A 351 -17.31 -6.27 -1.94
C SER A 351 -16.21 -6.97 -1.15
N TRP A 352 -16.30 -8.30 -1.02
CA TRP A 352 -15.29 -9.05 -0.28
C TRP A 352 -15.22 -10.50 -0.76
N ARG A 353 -14.03 -11.09 -0.63
CA ARG A 353 -13.73 -12.47 -0.99
C ARG A 353 -13.05 -13.18 0.17
N MET A 354 -13.28 -14.48 0.30
CA MET A 354 -12.52 -15.33 1.21
C MET A 354 -11.47 -16.12 0.43
N GLU A 355 -10.22 -16.06 0.87
CA GLU A 355 -9.11 -16.80 0.30
C GLU A 355 -8.28 -17.42 1.43
N GLY A 356 -8.16 -18.76 1.44
CA GLY A 356 -7.40 -19.46 2.49
C GLY A 356 -7.89 -19.23 3.93
N GLY A 357 -9.16 -18.82 4.13
CA GLY A 357 -9.71 -18.43 5.44
C GLY A 357 -9.51 -16.96 5.82
N VAL A 358 -8.79 -16.19 5.01
CA VAL A 358 -8.59 -14.74 5.18
C VAL A 358 -9.61 -13.97 4.36
N LYS A 359 -10.18 -12.90 4.94
CA LYS A 359 -11.14 -12.02 4.27
C LYS A 359 -10.43 -10.88 3.56
N HIS A 360 -10.55 -10.82 2.24
CA HIS A 360 -10.08 -9.74 1.39
C HIS A 360 -11.22 -8.79 1.04
N PHE A 361 -11.03 -7.49 1.24
CA PHE A 361 -11.97 -6.44 0.84
C PHE A 361 -11.62 -5.95 -0.56
N LEU A 362 -12.59 -6.01 -1.46
CA LEU A 362 -12.42 -5.64 -2.86
C LEU A 362 -13.32 -4.45 -3.20
N GLN A 363 -12.75 -3.41 -3.79
CA GLN A 363 -13.50 -2.28 -4.35
C GLN A 363 -13.58 -2.43 -5.87
N CYS A 364 -14.81 -2.52 -6.39
CA CYS A 364 -15.09 -2.64 -7.81
C CYS A 364 -15.66 -1.32 -8.32
N ARG A 365 -15.01 -0.69 -9.29
CA ARG A 365 -15.51 0.53 -9.95
C ARG A 365 -15.95 0.20 -11.37
N VAL A 366 -17.12 0.69 -11.75
CA VAL A 366 -17.72 0.46 -13.07
C VAL A 366 -17.79 1.79 -13.79
N ASN A 367 -17.23 1.81 -15.00
CA ASN A 367 -17.20 2.96 -15.88
C ASN A 367 -17.71 2.58 -17.28
N ARG A 368 -18.39 3.50 -17.96
CA ARG A 368 -18.78 3.32 -19.37
C ARG A 368 -17.65 3.72 -20.28
N VAL A 369 -17.51 3.00 -21.39
CA VAL A 369 -16.63 3.40 -22.49
C VAL A 369 -17.50 4.03 -23.59
N PRO A 370 -17.44 5.36 -23.77
CA PRO A 370 -18.15 6.01 -24.87
C PRO A 370 -17.46 5.74 -26.21
N SER A 371 -18.24 5.51 -27.26
CA SER A 371 -17.77 5.56 -28.66
C SER A 371 -18.58 6.61 -29.44
N ALA A 372 -18.02 7.11 -30.54
CA ALA A 372 -18.43 8.32 -31.25
C ALA A 372 -19.92 8.38 -31.68
N LYS A 373 -20.67 7.25 -31.66
CA LYS A 373 -22.12 7.23 -31.91
C LYS A 373 -22.93 6.27 -31.01
N HIS A 374 -22.31 5.37 -30.24
CA HIS A 374 -22.98 4.36 -29.39
C HIS A 374 -22.13 4.00 -28.16
N LEU A 375 -22.72 3.33 -27.17
CA LEU A 375 -22.00 2.78 -26.02
C LEU A 375 -21.10 1.62 -26.49
N ALA A 376 -19.78 1.73 -26.30
CA ALA A 376 -18.86 0.66 -26.70
C ALA A 376 -18.88 -0.54 -25.73
N GLY A 377 -19.23 -0.27 -24.47
CA GLY A 377 -19.30 -1.26 -23.40
C GLY A 377 -18.91 -0.67 -22.05
N TYR A 378 -18.47 -1.52 -21.12
CA TYR A 378 -18.12 -1.14 -19.76
C TYR A 378 -16.72 -1.62 -19.37
N VAL A 379 -16.05 -0.83 -18.54
CA VAL A 379 -14.80 -1.19 -17.87
C VAL A 379 -15.06 -1.30 -16.38
N ILE A 380 -14.65 -2.43 -15.80
CA ILE A 380 -14.71 -2.71 -14.38
C ILE A 380 -13.27 -2.77 -13.88
N SER A 381 -12.91 -1.90 -12.95
CA SER A 381 -11.65 -2.00 -12.21
C SER A 381 -11.90 -2.57 -10.82
N ILE A 382 -11.01 -3.45 -10.36
CA ILE A 382 -11.11 -4.19 -9.11
C ILE A 382 -9.82 -3.92 -8.33
N GLN A 383 -9.94 -3.43 -7.11
CA GLN A 383 -8.78 -3.14 -6.26
C GLN A 383 -8.93 -3.85 -4.91
N ASP A 384 -7.86 -4.48 -4.45
CA ASP A 384 -7.78 -4.96 -3.07
C ASP A 384 -7.50 -3.78 -2.14
N VAL A 385 -8.46 -3.48 -1.27
CA VAL A 385 -8.40 -2.40 -0.28
C VAL A 385 -8.26 -2.95 1.14
N THR A 386 -7.87 -4.22 1.30
CA THR A 386 -7.74 -4.89 2.60
C THR A 386 -6.68 -4.21 3.47
N SER A 387 -5.47 -4.02 2.94
CA SER A 387 -4.38 -3.36 3.68
C SER A 387 -4.77 -1.94 4.08
N GLN A 388 -5.40 -1.19 3.16
CA GLN A 388 -5.86 0.16 3.42
C GLN A 388 -6.92 0.18 4.53
N ARG A 389 -7.96 -0.67 4.44
CA ARG A 389 -9.02 -0.74 5.46
C ARG A 389 -8.50 -1.21 6.81
N ASN A 390 -7.56 -2.15 6.83
CA ASN A 390 -6.95 -2.62 8.07
C ASN A 390 -6.09 -1.52 8.70
N ALA A 391 -5.33 -0.77 7.89
CA ALA A 391 -4.58 0.39 8.36
C ALA A 391 -5.53 1.48 8.89
N GLU A 392 -6.58 1.83 8.15
CA GLU A 392 -7.62 2.77 8.61
C GLU A 392 -8.25 2.31 9.93
N ALA A 393 -8.64 1.03 10.04
CA ALA A 393 -9.22 0.49 11.27
C ALA A 393 -8.22 0.47 12.44
N ALA A 394 -6.96 0.17 12.19
CA ALA A 394 -5.89 0.23 13.19
C ALA A 394 -5.64 1.67 13.64
N ILE A 395 -5.63 2.63 12.71
CA ILE A 395 -5.47 4.05 13.00
C ILE A 395 -6.66 4.57 13.80
N LEU A 396 -7.89 4.21 13.43
CA LEU A 396 -9.08 4.54 14.21
C LEU A 396 -8.97 3.97 15.63
N LYS A 397 -8.52 2.72 15.78
CA LYS A 397 -8.25 2.15 17.11
C LYS A 397 -7.19 2.94 17.88
N LEU A 398 -6.10 3.32 17.24
CA LEU A 398 -5.02 4.10 17.86
C LEU A 398 -5.42 5.55 18.19
N ALA A 399 -6.36 6.12 17.43
CA ALA A 399 -6.84 7.48 17.59
C ALA A 399 -7.93 7.61 18.66
N TYR A 400 -8.74 6.56 18.86
CA TYR A 400 -9.94 6.60 19.69
C TYR A 400 -9.88 5.76 20.97
N TYR A 401 -8.87 4.90 21.15
CA TYR A 401 -8.74 4.05 22.34
C TYR A 401 -7.40 4.28 23.04
N ASP A 402 -7.42 4.17 24.37
CA ASP A 402 -6.23 4.20 25.21
C ASP A 402 -5.40 2.94 24.99
N ARG A 403 -4.10 3.10 24.70
CA ARG A 403 -3.21 1.99 24.35
C ARG A 403 -3.05 0.98 25.47
N LEU A 404 -3.11 1.42 26.72
CA LEU A 404 -2.89 0.57 27.88
C LEU A 404 -4.12 -0.24 28.23
N THR A 405 -5.25 0.43 28.43
CA THR A 405 -6.49 -0.19 28.95
C THR A 405 -7.45 -0.65 27.86
N GLN A 406 -7.23 -0.27 26.60
CA GLN A 406 -8.14 -0.52 25.46
C GLN A 406 -9.54 0.07 25.64
N LEU A 407 -9.74 0.95 26.63
CA LEU A 407 -10.95 1.73 26.78
C LEU A 407 -10.96 2.92 25.80
N PRO A 408 -12.13 3.47 25.45
CA PRO A 408 -12.24 4.78 24.83
C PRO A 408 -11.28 5.80 25.45
N ASN A 409 -10.60 6.57 24.60
CA ASN A 409 -9.80 7.71 25.07
C ASN A 409 -10.68 8.97 25.13
N ARG A 410 -10.05 10.08 25.51
CA ARG A 410 -10.72 11.39 25.59
C ARG A 410 -11.43 11.79 24.29
N LEU A 411 -10.81 11.56 23.14
CA LEU A 411 -11.39 11.94 21.84
C LEU A 411 -12.69 11.18 21.56
N LEU A 412 -12.70 9.85 21.74
CA LEU A 412 -13.91 9.03 21.54
C LEU A 412 -15.01 9.39 22.55
N PHE A 413 -14.63 9.69 23.79
CA PHE A 413 -15.56 10.11 24.81
C PHE A 413 -16.25 11.43 24.43
N GLU A 414 -15.49 12.44 24.01
CA GLU A 414 -16.04 13.74 23.60
C GLU A 414 -17.00 13.61 22.42
N GLU A 415 -16.68 12.76 21.43
CA GLU A 415 -17.60 12.47 20.32
C GLU A 415 -18.92 11.84 20.79
N ARG A 416 -18.86 10.83 21.68
CA ARG A 416 -20.04 10.19 22.24
C ARG A 416 -20.85 11.13 23.12
N LEU A 417 -20.20 11.99 23.90
CA LEU A 417 -20.84 13.02 24.70
C LEU A 417 -21.63 13.99 23.81
N GLN A 418 -21.05 14.46 22.71
CA GLN A 418 -21.76 15.33 21.76
C GLN A 418 -22.96 14.63 21.11
N GLN A 419 -22.85 13.32 20.82
CA GLN A 419 -23.98 12.52 20.33
C GLN A 419 -25.10 12.43 21.39
N GLU A 420 -24.74 12.19 22.65
CA GLU A 420 -25.71 12.06 23.74
C GLU A 420 -26.41 13.39 24.06
N VAL A 421 -25.70 14.52 23.99
CA VAL A 421 -26.34 15.85 24.10
C VAL A 421 -27.40 16.05 23.02
N ARG A 422 -27.09 15.70 21.76
CA ARG A 422 -28.07 15.79 20.66
C ARG A 422 -29.25 14.86 20.87
N ARG A 423 -29.03 13.69 21.45
CA ARG A 423 -30.09 12.73 21.81
C ARG A 423 -30.98 13.31 22.90
N CYS A 424 -30.42 13.67 24.05
CA CYS A 424 -31.13 14.22 25.20
C CYS A 424 -31.90 15.50 24.88
N ARG A 425 -31.37 16.40 24.06
CA ARG A 425 -32.10 17.59 23.60
C ARG A 425 -33.39 17.25 22.84
N ARG A 426 -33.40 16.15 22.08
CA ARG A 426 -34.54 15.71 21.27
C ARG A 426 -35.55 14.88 22.08
N SER A 427 -35.08 13.99 22.94
CA SER A 427 -35.92 13.12 23.78
C SER A 427 -36.34 13.76 25.10
N ARG A 428 -35.77 14.90 25.48
CA ARG A 428 -35.86 15.49 26.82
C ARG A 428 -35.45 14.53 27.94
N SER A 429 -34.51 13.63 27.64
CA SER A 429 -33.89 12.73 28.61
C SER A 429 -32.67 13.37 29.27
N LYS A 430 -32.18 12.75 30.34
CA LYS A 430 -30.98 13.17 31.07
C LYS A 430 -29.87 12.13 30.92
N PHE A 431 -28.63 12.58 31.13
CA PHE A 431 -27.47 11.70 31.25
C PHE A 431 -26.58 12.22 32.38
N ALA A 432 -25.70 11.37 32.91
CA ALA A 432 -24.70 11.78 33.89
C ALA A 432 -23.29 11.59 33.34
N ILE A 433 -22.39 12.51 33.73
CA ILE A 433 -20.94 12.34 33.63
C ILE A 433 -20.43 11.99 35.02
N MET A 434 -19.54 11.02 35.10
CA MET A 434 -18.88 10.63 36.34
C MET A 434 -17.37 10.54 36.14
N MET A 435 -16.62 11.29 36.94
CA MET A 435 -15.16 11.29 36.97
C MET A 435 -14.69 10.39 38.11
N VAL A 436 -13.67 9.57 37.86
CA VAL A 436 -13.09 8.64 38.83
C VAL A 436 -11.57 8.73 38.80
N ASP A 437 -10.96 8.98 39.96
CA ASP A 437 -9.51 8.99 40.16
C ASP A 437 -9.13 7.87 41.15
N LEU A 438 -8.06 7.13 40.84
CA LEU A 438 -7.57 6.04 41.70
C LEU A 438 -6.66 6.56 42.83
N ASP A 439 -7.22 6.57 44.03
CA ASP A 439 -6.50 6.94 45.23
C ASP A 439 -5.36 5.97 45.54
N GLY A 440 -4.15 6.53 45.68
CA GLY A 440 -2.96 5.77 46.03
C GLY A 440 -2.24 5.14 44.83
N PHE A 441 -2.70 5.33 43.59
CA PHE A 441 -2.02 4.83 42.39
C PHE A 441 -0.55 5.27 42.31
N LYS A 442 -0.26 6.54 42.63
CA LYS A 442 1.12 7.04 42.70
C LYS A 442 2.01 6.24 43.67
N LYS A 443 1.48 5.81 44.81
CA LYS A 443 2.24 4.99 45.78
C LYS A 443 2.52 3.59 45.23
N VAL A 444 1.62 3.04 44.42
CA VAL A 444 1.83 1.77 43.72
C VAL A 444 2.96 1.92 42.70
N ASN A 445 2.93 2.98 41.88
CA ASN A 445 4.02 3.27 40.94
C ASN A 445 5.37 3.47 41.64
N ASP A 446 5.40 4.27 42.71
CA ASP A 446 6.63 4.59 43.43
C ASP A 446 7.18 3.37 44.21
N GLY A 447 6.29 2.47 44.68
CA GLY A 447 6.66 1.31 45.49
C GLY A 447 6.93 0.02 44.71
N LEU A 448 6.16 -0.24 43.65
CA LEU A 448 6.20 -1.49 42.86
C LEU A 448 6.71 -1.27 41.42
N GLY A 449 6.89 -0.02 41.01
CA GLY A 449 7.38 0.35 39.68
C GLY A 449 6.27 0.48 38.63
N HIS A 450 6.57 1.23 37.57
CA HIS A 450 5.61 1.57 36.51
C HIS A 450 5.01 0.36 35.80
N LEU A 451 5.76 -0.75 35.65
CA LEU A 451 5.22 -1.96 34.99
C LEU A 451 4.04 -2.57 35.76
N LEU A 452 4.11 -2.59 37.10
CA LEU A 452 3.02 -3.11 37.94
C LEU A 452 1.89 -2.08 38.10
N GLY A 453 2.18 -0.79 38.04
CA GLY A 453 1.15 0.23 37.93
C GLY A 453 0.38 0.17 36.62
N ASP A 454 1.07 -0.05 35.50
CA ASP A 454 0.43 -0.27 34.19
C ASP A 454 -0.47 -1.51 34.21
N GLU A 455 -0.03 -2.58 34.87
CA GLU A 455 -0.85 -3.78 35.07
C GLU A 455 -2.08 -3.51 35.94
N LEU A 456 -1.94 -2.75 37.01
CA LEU A 456 -3.07 -2.31 37.83
C LEU A 456 -4.09 -1.54 36.98
N LEU A 457 -3.64 -0.61 36.14
CA LEU A 457 -4.52 0.16 35.26
C LEU A 457 -5.24 -0.72 34.24
N ARG A 458 -4.57 -1.74 33.67
CA ARG A 458 -5.22 -2.73 32.78
C ARG A 458 -6.33 -3.48 33.51
N GLN A 459 -6.05 -3.99 34.71
CA GLN A 459 -7.04 -4.73 35.50
C GLN A 459 -8.21 -3.85 35.93
N VAL A 460 -7.95 -2.61 36.36
CA VAL A 460 -9.00 -1.63 36.67
C VAL A 460 -9.85 -1.35 35.44
N GLY A 461 -9.23 -1.05 34.30
CA GLY A 461 -9.94 -0.74 33.06
C GLY A 461 -10.83 -1.88 32.59
N ALA A 462 -10.32 -3.11 32.59
CA ALA A 462 -11.09 -4.30 32.27
C ALA A 462 -12.27 -4.49 33.24
N ARG A 463 -12.01 -4.40 34.55
CA ARG A 463 -13.02 -4.59 35.58
C ARG A 463 -14.13 -3.54 35.51
N LEU A 464 -13.79 -2.28 35.23
CA LEU A 464 -14.77 -1.21 35.02
C LEU A 464 -15.61 -1.46 33.76
N GLY A 465 -14.96 -1.82 32.65
CA GLY A 465 -15.63 -2.13 31.38
C GLY A 465 -16.64 -3.29 31.48
N GLU A 466 -16.32 -4.34 32.25
CA GLU A 466 -17.21 -5.49 32.47
C GLU A 466 -18.40 -5.18 33.40
N ASN A 467 -18.34 -4.08 34.16
CA ASN A 467 -19.35 -3.76 35.19
C ASN A 467 -20.35 -2.68 34.78
N VAL A 468 -20.25 -2.17 33.55
CA VAL A 468 -21.17 -1.18 32.96
C VAL A 468 -22.08 -1.81 31.91
N ARG A 469 -23.13 -1.09 31.50
CA ARG A 469 -24.02 -1.52 30.41
C ARG A 469 -23.39 -1.19 29.05
N ASP A 470 -23.82 -1.88 28.00
CA ASP A 470 -23.39 -1.58 26.62
C ASP A 470 -23.70 -0.14 26.18
N SER A 471 -24.73 0.48 26.78
CA SER A 471 -25.09 1.89 26.56
C SER A 471 -24.11 2.87 27.20
N ASP A 472 -23.46 2.46 28.28
CA ASP A 472 -22.58 3.30 29.06
C ASP A 472 -21.22 3.36 28.35
N THR A 473 -20.52 4.48 28.50
CA THR A 473 -19.14 4.61 27.99
C THR A 473 -18.20 4.81 29.16
N VAL A 474 -17.21 3.94 29.28
CA VAL A 474 -16.06 4.15 30.18
C VAL A 474 -14.89 4.57 29.33
N ALA A 475 -14.24 5.66 29.68
CA ALA A 475 -13.06 6.18 29.01
C ALA A 475 -11.93 6.38 30.00
N ARG A 476 -10.68 6.33 29.52
CA ARG A 476 -9.50 6.73 30.29
C ARG A 476 -8.92 8.00 29.67
N PHE A 477 -8.86 9.08 30.44
CA PHE A 477 -8.34 10.37 29.96
C PHE A 477 -6.82 10.48 30.05
N GLY A 478 -6.22 9.71 30.95
CA GLY A 478 -4.77 9.61 31.15
C GLY A 478 -4.45 9.30 32.61
N GLY A 479 -3.23 8.84 32.89
CA GLY A 479 -2.82 8.54 34.26
C GLY A 479 -3.76 7.53 34.95
N ASP A 480 -4.33 7.93 36.07
CA ASP A 480 -5.30 7.21 36.91
C ASP A 480 -6.75 7.70 36.75
N GLU A 481 -7.04 8.54 35.76
CA GLU A 481 -8.35 9.16 35.57
C GLU A 481 -9.23 8.39 34.58
N PHE A 482 -10.41 7.99 35.05
CA PHE A 482 -11.46 7.33 34.29
C PHE A 482 -12.73 8.19 34.26
N VAL A 483 -13.40 8.21 33.11
CA VAL A 483 -14.58 9.04 32.88
C VAL A 483 -15.71 8.17 32.34
N PHE A 484 -16.88 8.35 32.91
CA PHE A 484 -18.08 7.62 32.55
C PHE A 484 -19.09 8.57 31.93
N LEU A 485 -19.67 8.16 30.80
CA LEU A 485 -20.90 8.73 30.25
C LEU A 485 -22.01 7.72 30.49
N LEU A 486 -23.03 8.13 31.25
CA LEU A 486 -24.15 7.30 31.67
C LEU A 486 -25.44 7.84 31.04
N PRO A 487 -25.88 7.31 29.88
CA PRO A 487 -27.13 7.71 29.25
C PRO A 487 -28.36 7.35 30.09
N GLU A 488 -29.47 8.03 29.84
CA GLU A 488 -30.80 7.69 30.39
C GLU A 488 -30.87 7.59 31.92
N VAL A 489 -30.15 8.48 32.60
CA VAL A 489 -30.21 8.58 34.05
C VAL A 489 -31.51 9.29 34.44
N GLU A 490 -32.35 8.67 35.28
CA GLU A 490 -33.62 9.29 35.71
C GLU A 490 -33.39 10.52 36.60
N ASP A 491 -32.48 10.38 37.56
CA ASP A 491 -32.16 11.38 38.56
C ASP A 491 -30.74 11.22 39.11
N TYR A 492 -30.30 12.19 39.92
CA TYR A 492 -28.99 12.13 40.57
C TYR A 492 -28.82 10.87 41.44
N ALA A 493 -29.90 10.39 42.08
CA ALA A 493 -29.84 9.19 42.92
C ALA A 493 -29.52 7.93 42.09
N ALA A 494 -29.97 7.85 40.84
CA ALA A 494 -29.62 6.78 39.92
C ALA A 494 -28.13 6.81 39.54
N ALA A 495 -27.59 7.99 39.23
CA ALA A 495 -26.14 8.15 39.00
C ALA A 495 -25.33 7.79 40.25
N LEU A 496 -25.80 8.17 41.44
CA LEU A 496 -25.14 7.87 42.71
C LEU A 496 -25.07 6.36 42.99
N ARG A 497 -26.12 5.60 42.69
CA ARG A 497 -26.11 4.13 42.80
C ARG A 497 -25.03 3.51 41.91
N ILE A 498 -24.86 4.02 40.70
CA ILE A 498 -23.82 3.57 39.77
C ILE A 498 -22.44 3.92 40.32
N ALA A 499 -22.25 5.14 40.83
CA ALA A 499 -21.00 5.57 41.47
C ALA A 499 -20.60 4.68 42.65
N THR A 500 -21.53 4.38 43.56
CA THR A 500 -21.26 3.48 44.69
C THR A 500 -20.88 2.07 44.22
N LYS A 501 -21.55 1.55 43.19
CA LYS A 501 -21.17 0.27 42.57
C LYS A 501 -19.75 0.33 42.01
N VAL A 502 -19.40 1.40 41.28
CA VAL A 502 -18.06 1.58 40.72
C VAL A 502 -17.01 1.66 41.82
N GLN A 503 -17.25 2.39 42.90
CA GLN A 503 -16.32 2.42 44.05
C GLN A 503 -16.09 1.03 44.66
N GLN A 504 -17.15 0.23 44.81
CA GLN A 504 -17.04 -1.14 45.33
C GLN A 504 -16.24 -2.04 44.38
N VAL A 505 -16.49 -1.94 43.08
CA VAL A 505 -15.78 -2.69 42.04
C VAL A 505 -14.29 -2.34 42.02
N VAL A 506 -13.97 -1.04 42.12
CA VAL A 506 -12.58 -0.57 42.17
C VAL A 506 -11.89 -1.02 43.46
N SER A 507 -12.59 -1.04 44.59
CA SER A 507 -12.02 -1.36 45.91
C SER A 507 -11.76 -2.85 46.14
N ALA A 508 -12.17 -3.74 45.23
CA ALA A 508 -11.84 -5.15 45.34
C ALA A 508 -10.33 -5.38 45.11
N PRO A 509 -9.67 -6.31 45.82
CA PRO A 509 -8.23 -6.53 45.70
C PRO A 509 -7.78 -6.84 44.27
N TYR A 510 -6.54 -6.45 43.94
CA TYR A 510 -5.85 -6.74 42.70
C TYR A 510 -4.62 -7.59 42.99
N ASP A 511 -4.47 -8.69 42.25
CA ASP A 511 -3.24 -9.48 42.31
C ASP A 511 -2.26 -8.95 41.26
N LEU A 512 -1.18 -8.31 41.74
CA LEU A 512 -0.10 -7.80 40.92
C LEU A 512 1.14 -8.68 41.11
N SER A 513 1.25 -9.73 40.30
CA SER A 513 2.37 -10.68 40.35
C SER A 513 2.59 -11.35 41.72
N GLY A 514 1.51 -11.76 42.38
CA GLY A 514 1.53 -12.41 43.69
C GLY A 514 1.49 -11.44 44.88
N THR A 515 1.39 -10.12 44.62
CA THR A 515 1.22 -9.10 45.65
C THR A 515 -0.20 -8.56 45.59
N GLU A 516 -0.95 -8.71 46.68
CA GLU A 516 -2.30 -8.19 46.78
C GLU A 516 -2.28 -6.68 47.07
N VAL A 517 -2.87 -5.89 46.18
CA VAL A 517 -2.95 -4.43 46.27
C VAL A 517 -4.41 -4.00 46.29
N THR A 518 -4.74 -3.03 47.15
CA THR A 518 -6.06 -2.40 47.19
C THR A 518 -5.92 -0.93 46.89
N VAL A 519 -6.74 -0.43 45.96
CA VAL A 519 -6.88 1.00 45.64
C VAL A 519 -8.33 1.42 45.79
N PHE A 520 -8.56 2.70 46.06
CA PHE A 520 -9.89 3.27 46.19
C PHE A 520 -10.18 4.22 45.04
N GLY A 521 -11.45 4.46 44.74
CA GLY A 521 -11.86 5.39 43.70
C GLY A 521 -12.55 6.62 44.32
N SER A 522 -11.95 7.79 44.11
CA SER A 522 -12.61 9.06 44.38
C SER A 522 -13.49 9.41 43.19
N VAL A 523 -14.77 9.75 43.45
CA VAL A 523 -15.78 9.90 42.40
C VAL A 523 -16.46 11.26 42.47
N GLY A 524 -16.63 11.92 41.31
CA GLY A 524 -17.45 13.12 41.15
C GLY A 524 -18.47 12.93 40.05
N ILE A 525 -19.70 13.42 40.24
CA ILE A 525 -20.83 13.21 39.33
C ILE A 525 -21.43 14.55 38.94
N ALA A 526 -21.79 14.74 37.67
CA ALA A 526 -22.58 15.86 37.18
C ALA A 526 -23.69 15.37 36.22
N VAL A 527 -24.88 15.97 36.28
CA VAL A 527 -26.08 15.52 35.56
C VAL A 527 -26.55 16.57 34.55
N TYR A 528 -26.69 16.15 33.29
CA TYR A 528 -27.25 16.98 32.23
C TYR A 528 -28.78 16.86 32.16
N PRO A 529 -29.54 17.95 31.97
CA PRO A 529 -29.10 19.35 31.94
C PRO A 529 -29.19 20.06 33.31
N ASP A 530 -29.48 19.31 34.38
CA ASP A 530 -29.81 19.86 35.71
C ASP A 530 -28.67 20.70 36.30
N ASP A 531 -27.43 20.23 36.15
CA ASP A 531 -26.24 20.93 36.62
C ASP A 531 -25.71 21.96 35.60
N SER A 532 -25.69 21.60 34.32
CA SER A 532 -25.31 22.50 33.23
C SER A 532 -25.78 21.97 31.88
N ALA A 533 -26.10 22.89 30.96
CA ALA A 533 -26.38 22.59 29.56
C ALA A 533 -25.13 22.64 28.65
N ASP A 534 -24.01 23.11 29.19
CA ASP A 534 -22.69 23.14 28.54
C ASP A 534 -21.86 21.92 28.98
N THR A 535 -21.40 21.14 28.00
CA THR A 535 -20.62 19.92 28.22
C THR A 535 -19.29 20.18 28.90
N GLU A 536 -18.63 21.30 28.60
CA GLU A 536 -17.33 21.62 29.20
C GLU A 536 -17.49 21.97 30.67
N ALA A 537 -18.46 22.83 30.99
CA ALA A 537 -18.84 23.13 32.37
C ALA A 537 -19.30 21.89 33.14
N LEU A 538 -19.99 20.95 32.50
CA LEU A 538 -20.43 19.70 33.13
C LEU A 538 -19.25 18.78 33.49
N LEU A 539 -18.26 18.67 32.61
CA LEU A 539 -17.02 17.93 32.88
C LEU A 539 -16.22 18.57 34.01
N GLN A 540 -16.07 19.90 33.98
CA GLN A 540 -15.39 20.65 35.03
C GLN A 540 -16.07 20.46 36.39
N LEU A 541 -17.41 20.51 36.43
CA LEU A 541 -18.16 20.29 37.65
C LEU A 541 -17.98 18.87 38.22
N ALA A 542 -17.94 17.85 37.36
CA ALA A 542 -17.67 16.48 37.78
C ALA A 542 -16.25 16.34 38.36
N ASP A 543 -15.25 16.97 37.75
CA ASP A 543 -13.87 17.01 38.23
C ASP A 543 -13.74 17.72 39.58
N GLU A 544 -14.34 18.90 39.73
CA GLU A 544 -14.32 19.66 40.98
C GLU A 544 -14.97 18.86 42.14
N ARG A 545 -16.10 18.19 41.88
CA ARG A 545 -16.76 17.31 42.86
C ARG A 545 -15.89 16.10 43.22
N MET A 546 -15.21 15.50 42.24
CA MET A 546 -14.27 14.40 42.47
C MET A 546 -13.10 14.85 43.35
N PHE A 547 -12.51 16.01 43.07
CA PHE A 547 -11.40 16.56 43.83
C PHE A 547 -11.79 16.87 45.29
N ILE A 548 -13.00 17.41 45.50
CA ILE A 548 -13.54 17.63 46.86
C ILE A 548 -13.63 16.29 47.60
N ASN A 549 -14.21 15.26 46.96
CA ASN A 549 -14.39 13.93 47.56
C ASN A 549 -13.05 13.25 47.86
N LYS A 550 -12.05 13.44 47.00
CA LYS A 550 -10.68 12.97 47.22
C LYS A 550 -10.02 13.57 48.46
N ARG A 551 -10.35 14.82 48.79
CA ARG A 551 -9.82 15.51 49.98
C ARG A 551 -10.56 15.17 51.26
N THR A 552 -11.87 14.95 51.19
CA THR A 552 -12.70 14.66 52.35
C THR A 552 -12.69 13.17 52.71
N GLY A 553 -12.38 12.30 51.74
CA GLY A 553 -12.49 10.84 51.90
C GLY A 553 -13.93 10.35 52.00
N GLU A 554 -14.91 11.23 51.80
CA GLU A 554 -16.34 10.95 51.81
C GLU A 554 -16.93 11.37 50.47
N LEU A 555 -17.92 10.62 50.00
CA LEU A 555 -18.71 10.99 48.83
C LEU A 555 -19.66 12.14 49.23
N VAL A 556 -19.12 13.37 49.26
CA VAL A 556 -19.83 14.55 49.77
C VAL A 556 -20.58 15.24 48.64
N MET A 557 -21.87 15.45 48.89
CA MET A 557 -22.75 16.23 48.05
C MET A 557 -22.54 17.72 48.33
N VAL A 558 -21.69 18.39 47.55
CA VAL A 558 -21.59 19.85 47.60
C VAL A 558 -22.33 20.43 46.39
N PRO A 559 -23.52 21.03 46.56
CA PRO A 559 -24.02 21.96 45.56
C PRO A 559 -23.05 23.15 45.54
N LEU A 560 -22.33 23.32 44.43
CA LEU A 560 -21.52 24.52 44.27
C LEU A 560 -22.45 25.75 44.30
N PRO A 561 -22.12 26.82 45.03
CA PRO A 561 -22.86 28.05 44.94
C PRO A 561 -22.77 28.57 43.50
N GLY A 562 -23.95 28.75 42.88
CA GLY A 562 -24.08 29.17 41.48
C GLY A 562 -23.75 30.63 41.21
#